data_AF-A0A918XAB3-F1
#
_entry.id   AF-A0A918XAB3-F1
#
_cell.length_a   1.000
_cell.length_b   1.000
_cell.length_c   1.000
_cell.angle_alpha   90.00
_cell.angle_beta   90.00
_cell.angle_gamma   90.00
#
_symmetry.space_group_name_H-M   'P 1'
#
loop_
_entity.id
_entity.type
_entity.pdbx_description
1 polymer ?
#
loop_
_entity_poly.entity_id
_entity_poly.type
_entity_poly.pdbx_seq_one_letter_code
_entity_poly.pdbx_strand_id
1 'polypeptide(L)'
;MSARKAMSPVEQDELLRRVSGELLASAPADWVKLRLVYTGLVDFAAVRLEAMFSDGRTEHWLPPSAAPEAMSDLRRGMYQEGQGTWYTAHLEVDRPGRYSVRYNYDEEPHFGEVRPDHSFALDHVCFPRGVDHRPDWLQLKLMGAAEERTAPLPEHVEDRPREWAAHTDPAQLRGTDVSPGGITPEVMMDLVQEIVDRTFDALRSKGAWTGIVIDHKEVLGATDTRVFVDWDEAGTQQEWLPAEADRLLCTLRTGMYQQGKGTWFRARFRIAESGEIGLEFDQKNPPEFDPVPDPRCYLWDVQRFPRSSDHIPDWLLDRLSEAQRLVKAQA
;
A
#
# COMPACT_ATOMS: atom_id res chain seq x y z
N MET A 1 0.55 14.52 -32.15
CA MET A 1 -0.46 14.71 -31.09
C MET A 1 -0.31 16.13 -30.60
N SER A 2 -1.39 16.92 -30.58
CA SER A 2 -1.33 18.35 -30.19
C SER A 2 -0.95 18.46 -28.72
N ALA A 3 0.04 19.29 -28.39
CA ALA A 3 0.45 19.55 -27.00
C ALA A 3 -0.77 20.07 -26.23
N ARG A 4 -1.29 19.25 -25.31
CA ARG A 4 -2.43 19.62 -24.47
C ARG A 4 -1.96 20.81 -23.61
N LYS A 5 -2.62 21.96 -23.75
CA LYS A 5 -2.26 23.18 -23.02
C LYS A 5 -2.27 22.89 -21.51
N ALA A 6 -1.19 23.26 -20.81
CA ALA A 6 -1.10 23.13 -19.37
C ALA A 6 -2.24 23.89 -18.67
N MET A 7 -2.76 23.32 -17.60
CA MET A 7 -3.88 23.88 -16.84
C MET A 7 -3.45 25.19 -16.18
N SER A 8 -4.21 26.25 -16.39
CA SER A 8 -3.97 27.55 -15.79
C SER A 8 -4.22 27.52 -14.27
N PRO A 9 -3.61 28.45 -13.49
CA PRO A 9 -3.87 28.51 -12.05
C PRO A 9 -5.34 28.68 -11.66
N VAL A 10 -6.15 29.31 -12.52
CA VAL A 10 -7.60 29.47 -12.32
C VAL A 10 -8.31 28.12 -12.48
N GLU A 11 -8.01 27.37 -13.55
CA GLU A 11 -8.59 26.04 -13.76
C GLU A 11 -8.16 25.05 -12.65
N GLN A 12 -6.94 25.17 -12.13
CA GLN A 12 -6.46 24.39 -10.97
C GLN A 12 -7.27 24.72 -9.70
N ASP A 13 -7.47 26.00 -9.39
CA ASP A 13 -8.25 26.46 -8.22
C ASP A 13 -9.73 26.08 -8.34
N GLU A 14 -10.34 26.20 -9.51
CA GLU A 14 -11.72 25.76 -9.76
C GLU A 14 -11.90 24.27 -9.45
N LEU A 15 -10.95 23.45 -9.91
CA LEU A 15 -10.98 22.01 -9.68
C LEU A 15 -10.76 21.67 -8.18
N LEU A 16 -9.80 22.32 -7.52
CA LEU A 16 -9.54 22.14 -6.08
C LEU A 16 -10.71 22.60 -5.21
N ARG A 17 -11.40 23.69 -5.56
CA ARG A 17 -12.63 24.13 -4.89
C ARG A 17 -13.74 23.11 -5.03
N ARG A 18 -13.92 22.54 -6.22
CA ARG A 18 -14.92 21.50 -6.46
C ARG A 18 -14.65 20.27 -5.59
N VAL A 19 -13.41 19.76 -5.60
CA VAL A 19 -13.01 18.63 -4.75
C VAL A 19 -13.24 18.97 -3.27
N SER A 20 -12.79 20.13 -2.81
CA SER A 20 -12.97 20.56 -1.42
C SER A 20 -14.45 20.62 -1.03
N GLY A 21 -15.32 21.11 -1.92
CA GLY A 21 -16.77 21.14 -1.71
C GLY A 21 -17.37 19.74 -1.52
N GLU A 22 -16.94 18.76 -2.32
CA GLU A 22 -17.36 17.37 -2.19
C GLU A 22 -16.87 16.74 -0.89
N LEU A 23 -15.61 17.00 -0.50
CA LEU A 23 -15.06 16.56 0.77
C LEU A 23 -15.88 17.09 1.95
N LEU A 24 -16.18 18.40 1.95
CA LEU A 24 -17.01 19.04 2.97
C LEU A 24 -18.41 18.45 3.06
N ALA A 25 -19.02 18.15 1.91
CA ALA A 25 -20.35 17.55 1.85
C ALA A 25 -20.37 16.10 2.37
N SER A 26 -19.25 15.38 2.23
CA SER A 26 -19.10 14.01 2.72
C SER A 26 -18.63 13.91 4.18
N ALA A 27 -18.22 15.03 4.78
CA ALA A 27 -17.57 15.04 6.07
C ALA A 27 -18.52 14.68 7.21
N PRO A 28 -18.03 14.02 8.28
CA PRO A 28 -18.81 13.75 9.49
C PRO A 28 -19.25 15.06 10.19
N ALA A 29 -20.04 14.98 11.26
CA ALA A 29 -20.32 16.14 12.10
C ALA A 29 -19.05 16.56 12.88
N ASP A 30 -18.97 17.80 13.38
CA ASP A 30 -18.01 18.22 14.41
C ASP A 30 -16.50 18.07 14.13
N TRP A 31 -16.09 17.85 12.87
CA TRP A 31 -14.67 17.93 12.47
C TRP A 31 -14.10 19.35 12.56
N VAL A 32 -12.78 19.46 12.71
CA VAL A 32 -12.00 20.71 12.77
C VAL A 32 -11.18 20.90 11.49
N LYS A 33 -10.57 19.83 10.97
CA LYS A 33 -9.80 19.84 9.73
C LYS A 33 -10.02 18.56 8.92
N LEU A 34 -10.11 18.66 7.60
CA LEU A 34 -10.05 17.51 6.69
C LEU A 34 -8.68 17.44 6.02
N ARG A 35 -8.17 16.24 5.79
CA ARG A 35 -6.96 16.02 5.00
C ARG A 35 -7.20 14.92 3.97
N LEU A 36 -6.91 15.24 2.71
CA LEU A 36 -6.86 14.29 1.61
C LEU A 36 -5.41 14.14 1.14
N VAL A 37 -4.93 12.91 1.07
CA VAL A 37 -3.63 12.56 0.49
C VAL A 37 -3.89 11.72 -0.75
N TYR A 38 -3.51 12.27 -1.91
CA TYR A 38 -3.51 11.55 -3.17
C TYR A 38 -2.08 11.18 -3.53
N THR A 39 -1.83 9.93 -3.91
CA THR A 39 -0.57 9.47 -4.49
C THR A 39 -0.87 8.77 -5.81
N GLY A 40 -0.20 9.12 -6.91
CA GLY A 40 -0.55 8.59 -8.23
C GLY A 40 0.59 8.38 -9.22
N LEU A 41 0.45 7.30 -9.99
CA LEU A 41 1.05 7.03 -11.29
C LEU A 41 -0.06 7.08 -12.35
N VAL A 42 0.30 6.98 -13.62
CA VAL A 42 -0.69 6.98 -14.72
C VAL A 42 -1.60 5.74 -14.70
N ASP A 43 -1.11 4.62 -14.19
CA ASP A 43 -1.81 3.34 -14.14
C ASP A 43 -2.38 2.98 -12.75
N PHE A 44 -2.09 3.79 -11.73
CA PHE A 44 -2.52 3.53 -10.36
C PHE A 44 -2.62 4.81 -9.51
N ALA A 45 -3.61 4.89 -8.62
CA ALA A 45 -3.68 5.94 -7.62
C ALA A 45 -4.21 5.41 -6.28
N ALA A 46 -3.64 5.92 -5.19
CA ALA A 46 -4.12 5.73 -3.82
C ALA A 46 -4.63 7.06 -3.27
N VAL A 47 -5.81 7.06 -2.67
CA VAL A 47 -6.43 8.26 -2.08
C VAL A 47 -6.87 7.96 -0.66
N ARG A 48 -6.38 8.75 0.30
CA ARG A 48 -6.75 8.66 1.71
C ARG A 48 -7.41 9.95 2.15
N LEU A 49 -8.54 9.84 2.83
CA LEU A 49 -9.30 10.96 3.37
C LEU A 49 -9.50 10.78 4.87
N GLU A 50 -9.21 11.83 5.62
CA GLU A 50 -9.36 11.85 7.08
C GLU A 50 -9.98 13.17 7.59
N ALA A 51 -10.73 13.08 8.68
CA ALA A 51 -11.23 14.21 9.47
C ALA A 51 -10.59 14.19 10.85
N MET A 52 -10.10 15.33 11.30
CA MET A 52 -9.58 15.55 12.65
C MET A 52 -10.65 16.28 13.48
N PHE A 53 -10.81 15.91 14.74
CA PHE A 53 -11.82 16.45 15.65
C PHE A 53 -11.18 17.23 16.81
N SER A 54 -11.97 18.04 17.52
CA SER A 54 -11.47 18.90 18.61
C SER A 54 -11.03 18.13 19.86
N ASP A 55 -11.51 16.90 20.02
CA ASP A 55 -11.13 15.96 21.07
C ASP A 55 -9.82 15.20 20.74
N GLY A 56 -9.22 15.47 19.57
CA GLY A 56 -8.01 14.80 19.09
C GLY A 56 -8.27 13.51 18.32
N ARG A 57 -9.53 13.09 18.13
CA ARG A 57 -9.88 11.93 17.30
C ARG A 57 -9.60 12.21 15.82
N THR A 58 -9.29 11.15 15.07
CA THR A 58 -9.24 11.16 13.61
C THR A 58 -10.15 10.06 13.07
N GLU A 59 -10.91 10.35 12.02
CA GLU A 59 -11.80 9.39 11.35
C GLU A 59 -11.49 9.34 9.86
N HIS A 60 -11.44 8.13 9.30
CA HIS A 60 -11.15 7.88 7.88
C HIS A 60 -12.38 7.30 7.20
N TRP A 61 -12.61 7.69 5.95
CA TRP A 61 -13.67 7.10 5.12
C TRP A 61 -13.30 7.15 3.64
N LEU A 62 -14.12 6.49 2.82
CA LEU A 62 -13.94 6.51 1.38
C LEU A 62 -14.11 7.94 0.84
N PRO A 63 -13.14 8.46 0.07
CA PRO A 63 -13.32 9.73 -0.58
C PRO A 63 -14.52 9.68 -1.54
N PRO A 64 -15.22 10.81 -1.74
CA PRO A 64 -16.25 10.93 -2.77
C PRO A 64 -15.72 10.41 -4.11
N SER A 65 -16.56 9.69 -4.87
CA SER A 65 -16.13 9.01 -6.10
C SER A 65 -15.52 9.93 -7.15
N ALA A 66 -15.89 11.22 -7.15
CA ALA A 66 -15.35 12.23 -8.06
C ALA A 66 -13.98 12.78 -7.64
N ALA A 67 -13.56 12.62 -6.38
CA ALA A 67 -12.30 13.16 -5.89
C ALA A 67 -11.06 12.50 -6.52
N PRO A 68 -10.94 11.16 -6.65
CA PRO A 68 -9.80 10.53 -7.32
C PRO A 68 -9.66 10.96 -8.79
N GLU A 69 -10.76 11.02 -9.54
CA GLU A 69 -10.75 11.43 -10.95
C GLU A 69 -10.33 12.90 -11.09
N ALA A 70 -10.89 13.78 -10.27
CA ALA A 70 -10.51 15.19 -10.26
C ALA A 70 -9.02 15.38 -9.93
N MET A 71 -8.50 14.69 -8.92
CA MET A 71 -7.08 14.78 -8.58
C MET A 71 -6.17 14.21 -9.70
N SER A 72 -6.60 13.17 -10.41
CA SER A 72 -5.91 12.66 -11.60
C SER A 72 -5.91 13.67 -12.76
N ASP A 73 -7.04 14.34 -12.99
CA ASP A 73 -7.16 15.42 -13.98
C ASP A 73 -6.25 16.61 -13.66
N LEU A 74 -6.19 16.99 -12.37
CA LEU A 74 -5.30 18.02 -11.87
C LEU A 74 -3.83 17.62 -12.10
N ARG A 75 -3.45 16.38 -11.75
CA ARG A 75 -2.10 15.84 -11.97
C ARG A 75 -1.70 15.92 -13.45
N ARG A 76 -2.60 15.50 -14.33
CA ARG A 76 -2.36 15.52 -15.78
C ARG A 76 -2.28 16.94 -16.33
N GLY A 77 -3.13 17.85 -15.84
CA GLY A 77 -3.14 19.26 -16.26
C GLY A 77 -1.95 20.07 -15.75
N MET A 78 -1.35 19.66 -14.62
CA MET A 78 -0.19 20.30 -14.02
C MET A 78 1.16 19.79 -14.55
N TYR A 79 1.16 18.86 -15.51
CA TYR A 79 2.38 18.44 -16.19
C TYR A 79 3.08 19.61 -16.86
N GLN A 80 4.40 19.70 -16.64
CA GLN A 80 5.28 20.66 -17.28
C GLN A 80 6.37 19.92 -18.06
N GLU A 81 6.57 20.32 -19.31
CA GLU A 81 7.58 19.73 -20.18
C GLU A 81 8.98 19.87 -19.56
N GLY A 82 9.69 18.74 -19.46
CA GLY A 82 11.03 18.70 -18.87
C GLY A 82 11.08 18.66 -17.34
N GLN A 83 10.01 18.99 -16.62
CA GLN A 83 9.95 18.88 -15.14
C GLN A 83 9.11 17.68 -14.68
N GLY A 84 8.13 17.25 -15.48
CA GLY A 84 7.16 16.22 -15.11
C GLY A 84 5.93 16.78 -14.42
N THR A 85 5.27 15.93 -13.63
CA THR A 85 4.15 16.28 -12.75
C THR A 85 4.43 15.83 -11.32
N TRP A 86 3.55 16.11 -10.37
CA TRP A 86 3.72 15.68 -8.98
C TRP A 86 3.32 14.20 -8.79
N TYR A 87 3.86 13.55 -7.77
CA TYR A 87 3.51 12.17 -7.38
C TYR A 87 2.52 12.11 -6.22
N THR A 88 2.63 13.04 -5.27
CA THR A 88 1.74 13.12 -4.11
C THR A 88 1.19 14.54 -3.94
N ALA A 89 -0.10 14.65 -3.61
CA ALA A 89 -0.75 15.89 -3.23
C ALA A 89 -1.37 15.77 -1.84
N HIS A 90 -1.10 16.76 -0.99
CA HIS A 90 -1.67 16.92 0.35
C HIS A 90 -2.64 18.10 0.33
N LEU A 91 -3.94 17.81 0.37
CA LEU A 91 -5.00 18.81 0.42
C LEU A 91 -5.56 18.86 1.85
N GLU A 92 -5.47 20.01 2.50
CA GLU A 92 -6.11 20.27 3.79
C GLU A 92 -7.29 21.23 3.60
N VAL A 93 -8.41 20.96 4.26
CA VAL A 93 -9.62 21.79 4.21
C VAL A 93 -10.07 22.15 5.64
N ASP A 94 -10.24 23.45 5.89
CA ASP A 94 -10.74 24.04 7.14
C ASP A 94 -12.15 24.63 6.93
N ARG A 95 -12.95 24.78 8.00
CA ARG A 95 -14.20 25.54 7.92
C ARG A 95 -13.95 27.03 7.66
N PRO A 96 -14.77 27.74 6.86
CA PRO A 96 -15.99 27.30 6.15
C PRO A 96 -15.74 26.80 4.71
N GLY A 97 -14.60 26.16 4.44
CA GLY A 97 -14.19 25.69 3.11
C GLY A 97 -12.93 26.35 2.58
N ARG A 98 -12.11 26.95 3.45
CA ARG A 98 -10.75 27.37 3.10
C ARG A 98 -9.93 26.10 2.92
N TYR A 99 -9.11 26.05 1.89
CA TYR A 99 -8.23 24.91 1.67
C TYR A 99 -6.78 25.37 1.44
N SER A 100 -5.84 24.44 1.65
CA SER A 100 -4.45 24.58 1.25
C SER A 100 -3.99 23.28 0.61
N VAL A 101 -3.13 23.38 -0.41
CA VAL A 101 -2.61 22.21 -1.11
C VAL A 101 -1.09 22.28 -1.22
N ARG A 102 -0.42 21.14 -1.03
CA ARG A 102 1.02 20.97 -1.26
C ARG A 102 1.25 19.78 -2.17
N TYR A 103 2.21 19.93 -3.07
CA TYR A 103 2.58 18.91 -4.04
C TYR A 103 4.00 18.43 -3.78
N ASN A 104 4.21 17.13 -3.93
CA ASN A 104 5.52 16.52 -3.84
C ASN A 104 5.89 15.94 -5.20
N TYR A 105 7.01 16.42 -5.74
CA TYR A 105 7.53 16.02 -7.04
C TYR A 105 8.71 15.04 -6.92
N ASP A 106 9.38 15.03 -5.76
CA ASP A 106 10.77 14.59 -5.67
C ASP A 106 10.99 13.44 -4.68
N GLU A 107 10.13 13.28 -3.67
CA GLU A 107 10.21 12.12 -2.78
C GLU A 107 9.51 10.90 -3.42
N GLU A 108 10.01 9.70 -3.12
CA GLU A 108 9.42 8.46 -3.63
C GLU A 108 7.98 8.30 -3.12
N PRO A 109 6.99 8.19 -4.02
CA PRO A 109 5.59 8.10 -3.61
C PRO A 109 5.29 6.79 -2.87
N HIS A 110 4.64 6.92 -1.72
CA HIS A 110 4.15 5.78 -0.96
C HIS A 110 2.71 5.42 -1.38
N PHE A 111 2.53 4.26 -2.02
CA PHE A 111 1.23 3.78 -2.50
C PHE A 111 0.48 2.89 -1.50
N GLY A 112 1.14 2.45 -0.43
CA GLY A 112 0.60 1.41 0.47
C GLY A 112 1.01 0.00 0.02
N GLU A 113 1.45 -0.15 -1.22
CA GLU A 113 1.99 -1.38 -1.81
C GLU A 113 3.22 -1.05 -2.68
N VAL A 114 4.09 -2.05 -2.90
CA VAL A 114 5.21 -1.90 -3.84
C VAL A 114 4.65 -1.87 -5.26
N ARG A 115 4.91 -0.77 -5.97
CA ARG A 115 4.58 -0.67 -7.38
C ARG A 115 5.72 -1.26 -8.23
N PRO A 116 5.40 -2.02 -9.29
CA PRO A 116 6.43 -2.55 -10.18
C PRO A 116 7.18 -1.40 -10.86
N ASP A 117 8.45 -1.63 -11.16
CA ASP A 117 9.33 -0.61 -11.71
C ASP A 117 8.80 -0.12 -13.08
N HIS A 118 8.14 -1.01 -13.84
CA HIS A 118 7.46 -0.61 -15.08
C HIS A 118 6.33 0.42 -14.91
N SER A 119 5.65 0.51 -13.76
CA SER A 119 4.59 1.50 -13.54
C SER A 119 5.19 2.91 -13.46
N PHE A 120 6.36 3.03 -12.82
CA PHE A 120 7.12 4.28 -12.79
C PHE A 120 7.68 4.63 -14.17
N ALA A 121 8.13 3.63 -14.94
CA ALA A 121 8.57 3.84 -16.31
C ALA A 121 7.42 4.30 -17.23
N LEU A 122 6.23 3.70 -17.10
CA LEU A 122 5.04 4.11 -17.84
C LEU A 122 4.62 5.54 -17.47
N ASP A 123 4.62 5.86 -16.17
CA ASP A 123 4.34 7.21 -15.70
C ASP A 123 5.37 8.22 -16.25
N HIS A 124 6.65 7.85 -16.31
CA HIS A 124 7.71 8.68 -16.89
C HIS A 124 7.56 8.88 -18.41
N VAL A 125 7.02 7.90 -19.13
CA VAL A 125 6.69 8.07 -20.57
C VAL A 125 5.56 9.07 -20.76
N CYS A 126 4.55 9.05 -19.89
CA CYS A 126 3.41 9.96 -19.95
C CYS A 126 3.73 11.37 -19.42
N PHE A 127 4.62 11.45 -18.44
CA PHE A 127 5.08 12.69 -17.82
C PHE A 127 6.62 12.78 -17.81
N PRO A 128 7.25 12.97 -18.98
CA PRO A 128 8.69 13.03 -19.12
C PRO A 128 9.35 14.07 -18.22
N ARG A 129 10.49 13.70 -17.65
CA ARG A 129 11.34 14.58 -16.84
C ARG A 129 12.74 14.66 -17.44
N GLY A 130 13.29 15.86 -17.48
CA GLY A 130 14.70 16.08 -17.79
C GLY A 130 15.60 15.46 -16.73
N VAL A 131 16.86 15.22 -17.08
CA VAL A 131 17.82 14.52 -16.22
C VAL A 131 17.93 15.18 -14.83
N ASP A 132 17.93 16.51 -14.79
CA ASP A 132 18.04 17.30 -13.55
C ASP A 132 16.79 17.25 -12.65
N HIS A 133 15.67 16.72 -13.15
CA HIS A 133 14.40 16.58 -12.43
C HIS A 133 14.04 15.10 -12.17
N ARG A 134 15.04 14.21 -12.21
CA ARG A 134 14.89 12.79 -11.87
C ARG A 134 15.64 12.48 -10.57
N PRO A 135 14.93 12.37 -9.44
CA PRO A 135 15.52 11.90 -8.19
C PRO A 135 16.15 10.51 -8.34
N ASP A 136 17.11 10.18 -7.45
CA ASP A 136 17.86 8.91 -7.51
C ASP A 136 16.96 7.68 -7.47
N TRP A 137 15.91 7.69 -6.62
CA TRP A 137 14.94 6.59 -6.56
C TRP A 137 14.25 6.36 -7.91
N LEU A 138 13.88 7.42 -8.64
CA LEU A 138 13.21 7.29 -9.92
C LEU A 138 14.18 6.73 -10.96
N GLN A 139 15.45 7.13 -10.93
CA GLN A 139 16.46 6.56 -11.81
C GLN A 139 16.63 5.05 -11.58
N LEU A 140 16.63 4.61 -10.32
CA LEU A 140 16.67 3.18 -9.97
C LEU A 140 15.44 2.43 -10.52
N LYS A 141 14.23 2.99 -10.37
CA LYS A 141 13.00 2.41 -10.94
C LYS A 141 13.03 2.32 -12.46
N LEU A 142 13.60 3.32 -13.15
CA LEU A 142 13.74 3.29 -14.60
C LEU A 142 14.76 2.23 -15.07
N MET A 143 15.84 2.03 -14.32
CA MET A 143 16.82 0.97 -14.58
C MET A 143 16.23 -0.42 -14.33
N GLY A 144 15.55 -0.62 -13.20
CA GLY A 144 14.87 -1.88 -12.88
C GLY A 144 13.79 -2.25 -13.89
N ALA A 145 13.03 -1.26 -14.41
CA ALA A 145 12.07 -1.47 -15.48
C ALA A 145 12.72 -1.92 -16.81
N ALA A 146 13.97 -1.52 -17.07
CA ALA A 146 14.73 -1.97 -18.24
C ALA A 146 15.25 -3.41 -18.05
N GLU A 147 15.65 -3.76 -16.82
CA GLU A 147 16.06 -5.13 -16.44
C GLU A 147 14.88 -6.11 -16.43
N GLU A 148 13.69 -5.68 -16.00
CA GLU A 148 12.43 -6.44 -16.10
C GLU A 148 12.08 -6.81 -17.55
N ARG A 149 12.60 -6.07 -18.54
CA ARG A 149 12.43 -6.39 -19.97
C ARG A 149 13.58 -7.18 -20.58
N THR A 150 14.69 -7.42 -19.88
CA THR A 150 15.85 -8.10 -20.46
C THR A 150 16.74 -8.75 -19.40
N ALA A 151 16.45 -10.01 -19.03
CA ALA A 151 17.48 -10.88 -18.44
C ALA A 151 17.18 -12.37 -18.70
N PRO A 152 18.03 -13.09 -19.46
CA PRO A 152 18.16 -14.54 -19.34
C PRO A 152 18.88 -14.87 -18.02
N LEU A 153 18.48 -15.97 -17.37
CA LEU A 153 19.06 -16.42 -16.11
C LEU A 153 20.54 -16.83 -16.26
N PRO A 154 21.41 -16.53 -15.28
CA PRO A 154 22.75 -17.11 -15.22
C PRO A 154 22.68 -18.60 -14.84
N GLU A 155 23.42 -19.44 -15.56
CA GLU A 155 23.35 -20.90 -15.44
C GLU A 155 24.07 -21.48 -14.20
N HIS A 156 25.00 -20.76 -13.55
CA HIS A 156 25.76 -21.30 -12.40
C HIS A 156 26.05 -20.28 -11.28
N VAL A 157 25.99 -20.77 -10.04
CA VAL A 157 26.09 -19.99 -8.77
C VAL A 157 27.53 -19.62 -8.39
N GLU A 158 28.53 -20.23 -9.03
CA GLU A 158 29.92 -20.24 -8.57
C GLU A 158 30.79 -19.07 -9.09
N ASP A 159 30.27 -18.22 -9.96
CA ASP A 159 31.02 -17.11 -10.61
C ASP A 159 31.03 -15.78 -9.82
N ARG A 160 30.88 -15.79 -8.48
CA ARG A 160 30.97 -14.57 -7.66
C ARG A 160 32.39 -14.33 -7.09
N PRO A 161 33.01 -13.14 -7.28
CA PRO A 161 34.33 -12.82 -6.72
C PRO A 161 34.36 -12.71 -5.18
N ARG A 162 35.48 -13.14 -4.58
CA ARG A 162 35.69 -13.39 -3.14
C ARG A 162 36.05 -12.17 -2.25
N GLU A 163 35.99 -10.95 -2.76
CA GLU A 163 36.47 -9.75 -2.03
C GLU A 163 35.36 -9.00 -1.25
N TRP A 164 34.17 -9.59 -1.11
CA TRP A 164 33.06 -9.04 -0.32
C TRP A 164 33.14 -9.32 1.19
N ALA A 165 34.27 -9.84 1.70
CA ALA A 165 34.41 -10.15 3.11
C ALA A 165 35.24 -9.07 3.83
N ALA A 166 34.56 -8.34 4.73
CA ALA A 166 35.07 -7.40 5.74
C ALA A 166 35.37 -5.98 5.20
N HIS A 167 34.67 -4.91 5.58
CA HIS A 167 34.25 -4.49 6.92
C HIS A 167 33.08 -3.48 6.85
N THR A 168 32.26 -3.43 7.93
CA THR A 168 30.95 -2.74 8.09
C THR A 168 29.80 -3.59 7.55
N ASP A 169 29.06 -4.29 8.41
CA ASP A 169 28.06 -5.28 7.96
C ASP A 169 26.75 -4.59 7.53
N PRO A 170 26.36 -4.67 6.25
CA PRO A 170 25.05 -4.27 5.75
C PRO A 170 23.87 -5.00 6.42
N ALA A 171 24.13 -6.01 7.27
CA ALA A 171 23.13 -6.74 8.06
C ALA A 171 22.27 -5.88 9.00
N GLN A 172 22.70 -4.67 9.38
CA GLN A 172 21.84 -3.77 10.17
C GLN A 172 20.98 -2.82 9.34
N LEU A 173 21.19 -2.76 8.02
CA LEU A 173 20.44 -1.88 7.09
C LEU A 173 19.56 -2.66 6.10
N ARG A 174 19.41 -3.98 6.28
CA ARG A 174 18.44 -4.81 5.56
C ARG A 174 17.51 -5.51 6.54
N GLY A 175 16.36 -4.92 6.80
CA GLY A 175 15.21 -5.62 7.37
C GLY A 175 13.98 -5.16 6.62
N THR A 176 13.56 -5.78 5.52
CA THR A 176 13.61 -7.21 5.23
C THR A 176 13.46 -7.47 3.73
N ASP A 177 14.58 -7.67 3.05
CA ASP A 177 14.66 -8.16 1.67
C ASP A 177 14.37 -9.68 1.66
N VAL A 178 13.16 -10.05 2.08
CA VAL A 178 12.72 -11.45 2.13
C VAL A 178 12.32 -11.86 0.72
N SER A 179 13.18 -12.64 0.09
CA SER A 179 12.84 -13.33 -1.15
C SER A 179 11.59 -14.19 -0.91
N PRO A 180 10.60 -14.20 -1.83
CA PRO A 180 9.40 -15.00 -1.68
C PRO A 180 9.72 -16.45 -1.33
N GLY A 181 9.21 -16.92 -0.20
CA GLY A 181 9.41 -18.29 0.27
C GLY A 181 10.77 -18.62 0.85
N GLY A 182 11.60 -17.61 1.12
CA GLY A 182 12.94 -17.76 1.68
C GLY A 182 13.03 -17.63 3.19
N ILE A 183 11.91 -17.47 3.92
CA ILE A 183 11.95 -17.26 5.38
C ILE A 183 12.13 -18.58 6.14
N THR A 184 13.00 -18.59 7.14
CA THR A 184 13.12 -19.73 8.08
C THR A 184 12.07 -19.60 9.20
N PRO A 185 11.75 -20.69 9.93
CA PRO A 185 10.85 -20.61 11.09
C PRO A 185 11.31 -19.61 12.15
N GLU A 186 12.62 -19.45 12.34
CA GLU A 186 13.19 -18.51 13.29
C GLU A 186 12.90 -17.07 12.86
N VAL A 187 13.22 -16.72 11.61
CA VAL A 187 12.96 -15.37 11.07
C VAL A 187 11.46 -15.09 11.00
N MET A 188 10.63 -16.11 10.76
CA MET A 188 9.17 -15.99 10.85
C MET A 188 8.73 -15.57 12.25
N MET A 189 9.26 -16.23 13.29
CA MET A 189 8.92 -15.90 14.67
C MET A 189 9.48 -14.54 15.10
N ASP A 190 10.64 -14.14 14.61
CA ASP A 190 11.19 -12.79 14.83
C ASP A 190 10.27 -11.71 14.24
N LEU A 191 9.76 -11.92 13.02
CA LEU A 191 8.76 -11.02 12.42
C LEU A 191 7.46 -10.97 13.22
N VAL A 192 6.97 -12.13 13.68
CA VAL A 192 5.78 -12.21 14.55
C VAL A 192 6.00 -11.40 15.83
N GLN A 193 7.15 -11.58 16.48
CA GLN A 193 7.46 -10.86 17.71
C GLN A 193 7.56 -9.35 17.47
N GLU A 194 8.22 -8.95 16.39
CA GLU A 194 8.34 -7.53 16.04
C GLU A 194 6.96 -6.90 15.71
N ILE A 195 6.05 -7.62 15.04
CA ILE A 195 4.66 -7.17 14.83
C ILE A 195 3.98 -6.90 16.17
N VAL A 196 4.13 -7.83 17.12
CA VAL A 196 3.54 -7.72 18.47
C VAL A 196 4.15 -6.56 19.24
N ASP A 197 5.47 -6.41 19.23
CA ASP A 197 6.18 -5.35 19.95
C ASP A 197 5.79 -3.96 19.42
N ARG A 198 5.71 -3.79 18.10
CA ARG A 198 5.22 -2.54 17.48
C ARG A 198 3.77 -2.25 17.85
N THR A 199 2.93 -3.28 17.93
CA THR A 199 1.55 -3.14 18.38
C THR A 199 1.48 -2.71 19.84
N PHE A 200 2.27 -3.33 20.72
CA PHE A 200 2.33 -2.98 22.15
C PHE A 200 2.80 -1.56 22.38
N ASP A 201 3.85 -1.13 21.67
CA ASP A 201 4.38 0.23 21.80
C ASP A 201 3.34 1.29 21.42
N ALA A 202 2.52 1.04 20.40
CA ALA A 202 1.45 1.94 20.01
C ALA A 202 0.29 1.99 21.02
N LEU A 203 0.00 0.88 21.70
CA LEU A 203 -1.07 0.77 22.69
C LEU A 203 -0.65 1.24 24.09
N ARG A 204 0.65 1.27 24.38
CA ARG A 204 1.21 1.58 25.72
C ARG A 204 0.67 2.87 26.34
N SER A 205 0.43 3.89 25.53
CA SER A 205 -0.06 5.20 26.00
C SER A 205 -1.57 5.26 26.26
N LYS A 206 -2.33 4.24 25.83
CA LYS A 206 -3.79 4.23 25.84
C LYS A 206 -4.38 3.55 27.07
N GLY A 207 -3.67 2.60 27.69
CA GLY A 207 -4.11 1.94 28.92
C GLY A 207 -3.58 0.52 29.07
N ALA A 208 -4.09 -0.19 30.08
CA ALA A 208 -3.88 -1.61 30.27
C ALA A 208 -4.93 -2.43 29.51
N TRP A 209 -4.51 -3.54 28.92
CA TRP A 209 -5.35 -4.43 28.11
C TRP A 209 -5.15 -5.88 28.56
N THR A 210 -6.19 -6.70 28.43
CA THR A 210 -6.18 -8.13 28.78
C THR A 210 -6.03 -9.06 27.57
N GLY A 211 -6.30 -8.57 26.37
CA GLY A 211 -6.18 -9.34 25.15
C GLY A 211 -6.17 -8.49 23.89
N ILE A 212 -5.47 -8.96 22.86
CA ILE A 212 -5.43 -8.34 21.54
C ILE A 212 -5.69 -9.40 20.47
N VAL A 213 -6.55 -9.08 19.51
CA VAL A 213 -6.78 -9.89 18.32
C VAL A 213 -6.46 -9.05 17.09
N ILE A 214 -5.52 -9.51 16.26
CA ILE A 214 -5.25 -8.93 14.95
C ILE A 214 -5.81 -9.90 13.91
N ASP A 215 -6.81 -9.47 13.16
CA ASP A 215 -7.36 -10.19 12.00
C ASP A 215 -6.94 -9.46 10.73
N HIS A 216 -6.03 -10.06 9.97
CA HIS A 216 -5.44 -9.44 8.79
C HIS A 216 -5.74 -10.30 7.55
N LYS A 217 -6.28 -9.69 6.51
CA LYS A 217 -6.58 -10.32 5.21
C LYS A 217 -5.86 -9.56 4.12
N GLU A 218 -5.24 -10.27 3.20
CA GLU A 218 -4.46 -9.66 2.14
C GLU A 218 -4.52 -10.45 0.84
N VAL A 219 -4.77 -9.71 -0.23
CA VAL A 219 -4.46 -10.06 -1.63
C VAL A 219 -3.78 -8.86 -2.25
N LEU A 220 -2.97 -9.04 -3.29
CA LEU A 220 -2.36 -7.89 -3.97
C LEU A 220 -3.40 -6.85 -4.41
N GLY A 221 -3.22 -5.59 -4.03
CA GLY A 221 -4.15 -4.49 -4.29
C GLY A 221 -5.30 -4.33 -3.28
N ALA A 222 -5.44 -5.23 -2.28
CA ALA A 222 -6.46 -5.10 -1.24
C ALA A 222 -6.07 -5.74 0.10
N THR A 223 -6.17 -4.95 1.17
CA THR A 223 -5.89 -5.37 2.55
C THR A 223 -7.06 -4.99 3.46
N ASP A 224 -7.42 -5.87 4.40
CA ASP A 224 -8.38 -5.62 5.47
C ASP A 224 -7.76 -6.08 6.79
N THR A 225 -7.32 -5.12 7.60
CA THR A 225 -6.69 -5.35 8.90
C THR A 225 -7.58 -4.80 10.01
N ARG A 226 -7.96 -5.65 10.96
CA ARG A 226 -8.77 -5.27 12.13
C ARG A 226 -8.06 -5.68 13.40
N VAL A 227 -7.80 -4.71 14.27
CA VAL A 227 -7.24 -4.97 15.60
C VAL A 227 -8.34 -4.74 16.61
N PHE A 228 -8.60 -5.73 17.46
CA PHE A 228 -9.50 -5.61 18.61
C PHE A 228 -8.67 -5.73 19.88
N VAL A 229 -8.86 -4.78 20.80
CA VAL A 229 -8.16 -4.73 22.07
C VAL A 229 -9.19 -4.76 23.18
N ASP A 230 -9.05 -5.72 24.09
CA ASP A 230 -9.85 -5.82 25.30
C ASP A 230 -9.18 -4.97 26.39
N TRP A 231 -9.69 -3.75 26.61
CA TRP A 231 -9.19 -2.85 27.65
C TRP A 231 -9.81 -3.18 29.02
N ASP A 232 -9.00 -3.13 30.09
CA ASP A 232 -9.40 -3.51 31.45
C ASP A 232 -10.70 -2.84 31.92
N GLU A 233 -10.87 -1.56 31.63
CA GLU A 233 -12.01 -0.75 32.10
C GLU A 233 -13.01 -0.37 31.00
N ALA A 234 -12.61 -0.46 29.73
CA ALA A 234 -13.39 0.05 28.59
C ALA A 234 -13.98 -1.05 27.69
N GLY A 235 -13.67 -2.32 27.95
CA GLY A 235 -14.10 -3.45 27.14
C GLY A 235 -13.42 -3.50 25.76
N THR A 236 -13.95 -4.35 24.87
CA THR A 236 -13.39 -4.55 23.52
C THR A 236 -13.56 -3.31 22.65
N GLN A 237 -12.46 -2.75 22.16
CA GLN A 237 -12.47 -1.65 21.20
C GLN A 237 -11.65 -2.00 19.96
N GLN A 238 -12.04 -1.42 18.82
CA GLN A 238 -11.24 -1.53 17.62
C GLN A 238 -10.12 -0.50 17.64
N GLU A 239 -8.92 -0.96 17.33
CA GLU A 239 -7.70 -0.16 17.29
C GLU A 239 -7.03 -0.20 15.92
N TRP A 240 -6.14 0.74 15.71
CA TRP A 240 -5.33 0.79 14.49
C TRP A 240 -4.07 -0.04 14.64
N LEU A 241 -3.76 -0.83 13.61
CA LEU A 241 -2.44 -1.44 13.52
C LEU A 241 -1.43 -0.37 13.09
N PRO A 242 -0.30 -0.20 13.80
CA PRO A 242 0.76 0.71 13.40
C PRO A 242 1.30 0.35 12.02
N ALA A 243 1.67 1.35 11.22
CA ALA A 243 2.14 1.14 9.86
C ALA A 243 3.38 0.23 9.81
N GLU A 244 4.23 0.28 10.83
CA GLU A 244 5.38 -0.62 11.01
C GLU A 244 4.94 -2.08 11.09
N ALA A 245 3.94 -2.38 11.92
CA ALA A 245 3.41 -3.74 12.11
C ALA A 245 2.70 -4.24 10.84
N ASP A 246 1.98 -3.37 10.13
CA ASP A 246 1.32 -3.72 8.86
C ASP A 246 2.35 -4.07 7.76
N ARG A 247 3.46 -3.33 7.67
CA ARG A 247 4.58 -3.67 6.75
C ARG A 247 5.21 -5.03 7.07
N LEU A 248 5.33 -5.35 8.36
CA LEU A 248 5.87 -6.63 8.80
C LEU A 248 4.92 -7.79 8.51
N LEU A 249 3.59 -7.59 8.54
CA LEU A 249 2.62 -8.59 8.09
C LEU A 249 2.77 -8.90 6.59
N CYS A 250 2.93 -7.89 5.74
CA CYS A 250 3.17 -8.09 4.31
C CYS A 250 4.52 -8.81 4.05
N THR A 251 5.55 -8.48 4.84
CA THR A 251 6.85 -9.18 4.81
C THR A 251 6.69 -10.64 5.20
N LEU A 252 5.98 -10.91 6.30
CA LEU A 252 5.69 -12.25 6.79
C LEU A 252 4.94 -13.05 5.73
N ARG A 253 3.93 -12.45 5.10
CA ARG A 253 3.16 -13.06 4.00
C ARG A 253 4.04 -13.44 2.83
N THR A 254 4.91 -12.53 2.40
CA THR A 254 5.84 -12.74 1.29
C THR A 254 6.85 -13.85 1.62
N GLY A 255 7.41 -13.81 2.82
CA GLY A 255 8.35 -14.83 3.31
C GLY A 255 7.75 -16.21 3.42
N MET A 256 6.48 -16.32 3.82
CA MET A 256 5.76 -17.58 3.98
C MET A 256 5.22 -18.17 2.67
N TYR A 257 5.48 -17.52 1.52
CA TYR A 257 5.17 -18.12 0.22
C TYR A 257 5.78 -19.51 0.08
N GLN A 258 5.03 -20.46 -0.44
CA GLN A 258 5.53 -21.79 -0.76
C GLN A 258 5.38 -22.04 -2.25
N GLN A 259 6.47 -22.45 -2.89
CA GLN A 259 6.48 -22.71 -4.33
C GLN A 259 5.38 -23.70 -4.72
N GLY A 260 4.51 -23.29 -5.64
CA GLY A 260 3.36 -24.09 -6.10
C GLY A 260 2.19 -24.20 -5.10
N LYS A 261 2.30 -23.69 -3.88
CA LYS A 261 1.21 -23.67 -2.90
C LYS A 261 0.60 -22.28 -2.69
N GLY A 262 1.32 -21.23 -3.07
CA GLY A 262 0.95 -19.85 -2.77
C GLY A 262 1.33 -19.47 -1.33
N THR A 263 0.76 -18.36 -0.86
CA THR A 263 0.84 -17.91 0.53
C THR A 263 -0.57 -17.86 1.16
N TRP A 264 -0.68 -17.44 2.41
CA TRP A 264 -1.97 -17.31 3.10
C TRP A 264 -2.75 -16.07 2.61
N PHE A 265 -4.08 -16.12 2.77
CA PHE A 265 -5.00 -15.01 2.49
C PHE A 265 -5.45 -14.28 3.75
N ARG A 266 -5.38 -14.95 4.90
CA ARG A 266 -5.74 -14.39 6.20
C ARG A 266 -4.78 -14.89 7.28
N ALA A 267 -4.31 -13.98 8.12
CA ALA A 267 -3.55 -14.26 9.32
C ALA A 267 -4.32 -13.73 10.53
N ARG A 268 -4.46 -14.54 11.58
CA ARG A 268 -5.06 -14.14 12.85
C ARG A 268 -4.07 -14.35 13.99
N PHE A 269 -3.80 -13.28 14.70
CA PHE A 269 -2.99 -13.26 15.92
C PHE A 269 -3.94 -13.12 17.10
N ARG A 270 -3.77 -13.95 18.12
CA ARG A 270 -4.43 -13.83 19.42
C ARG A 270 -3.34 -13.68 20.48
N ILE A 271 -3.29 -12.51 21.11
CA ILE A 271 -2.24 -12.16 22.04
C ILE A 271 -2.89 -12.03 23.41
N ALA A 272 -2.45 -12.85 24.36
CA ALA A 272 -2.92 -12.79 25.74
C ALA A 272 -2.13 -11.76 26.55
N GLU A 273 -2.69 -11.29 27.67
CA GLU A 273 -2.00 -10.42 28.64
C GLU A 273 -0.63 -11.00 29.09
N SER A 274 -0.51 -12.33 29.16
CA SER A 274 0.72 -13.03 29.50
C SER A 274 1.84 -12.88 28.46
N GLY A 275 1.54 -12.34 27.27
CA GLY A 275 2.41 -12.31 26.11
C GLY A 275 2.39 -13.59 25.27
N GLU A 276 1.51 -14.56 25.58
CA GLU A 276 1.32 -15.74 24.74
C GLU A 276 0.68 -15.36 23.40
N ILE A 277 1.27 -15.82 22.30
CA ILE A 277 0.84 -15.50 20.93
C ILE A 277 0.31 -16.78 20.25
N GLY A 278 -0.99 -16.80 19.97
CA GLY A 278 -1.64 -17.79 19.11
C GLY A 278 -1.71 -17.31 17.66
N LEU A 279 -1.19 -18.10 16.72
CA LEU A 279 -1.17 -17.79 15.29
C LEU A 279 -2.05 -18.75 14.48
N GLU A 280 -2.81 -18.20 13.54
CA GLU A 280 -3.66 -18.96 12.62
C GLU A 280 -3.53 -18.37 11.21
N PHE A 281 -3.03 -19.16 10.25
CA PHE A 281 -2.89 -18.74 8.86
C PHE A 281 -3.83 -19.56 7.97
N ASP A 282 -4.70 -18.88 7.23
CA ASP A 282 -5.65 -19.50 6.31
C ASP A 282 -5.25 -19.22 4.86
N GLN A 283 -5.07 -20.29 4.10
CA GLN A 283 -4.74 -20.27 2.67
C GLN A 283 -5.81 -20.94 1.81
N LYS A 284 -6.88 -21.48 2.42
CA LYS A 284 -7.85 -22.38 1.79
C LYS A 284 -9.24 -21.78 1.72
N ASN A 285 -9.68 -21.11 2.77
CA ASN A 285 -11.03 -20.54 2.83
C ASN A 285 -11.06 -19.15 2.18
N PRO A 286 -12.20 -18.75 1.60
CA PRO A 286 -12.33 -17.42 1.02
C PRO A 286 -12.19 -16.36 2.11
N PRO A 287 -11.29 -15.37 1.95
CA PRO A 287 -11.21 -14.24 2.87
C PRO A 287 -12.46 -13.37 2.71
N GLU A 288 -13.20 -13.17 3.79
CA GLU A 288 -14.39 -12.30 3.84
C GLU A 288 -13.97 -10.82 3.94
N PHE A 289 -13.52 -10.25 2.83
CA PHE A 289 -13.21 -8.82 2.74
C PHE A 289 -14.46 -7.95 2.78
N ASP A 290 -14.35 -6.78 3.39
CA ASP A 290 -15.35 -5.72 3.34
C ASP A 290 -14.66 -4.35 3.23
N PRO A 291 -14.76 -3.63 2.09
CA PRO A 291 -15.51 -4.01 0.89
C PRO A 291 -14.87 -5.15 0.09
N VAL A 292 -15.65 -5.81 -0.77
CA VAL A 292 -15.16 -6.90 -1.63
C VAL A 292 -14.14 -6.35 -2.67
N PRO A 293 -12.92 -6.93 -2.78
CA PRO A 293 -11.90 -6.47 -3.71
C PRO A 293 -12.28 -6.68 -5.17
N ASP A 294 -11.68 -5.88 -6.06
CA ASP A 294 -11.75 -6.12 -7.50
C ASP A 294 -11.22 -7.53 -7.82
N PRO A 295 -11.92 -8.34 -8.65
CA PRO A 295 -11.47 -9.68 -9.02
C PRO A 295 -10.03 -9.75 -9.55
N ARG A 296 -9.52 -8.68 -10.19
CA ARG A 296 -8.14 -8.60 -10.69
C ARG A 296 -7.09 -8.64 -9.58
N CYS A 297 -7.44 -8.25 -8.34
CA CYS A 297 -6.56 -8.36 -7.17
C CYS A 297 -6.14 -9.82 -6.92
N TYR A 298 -7.09 -10.76 -7.01
CA TYR A 298 -6.82 -12.20 -6.87
C TYR A 298 -5.95 -12.74 -8.02
N LEU A 299 -6.10 -12.20 -9.24
CA LEU A 299 -5.26 -12.55 -10.37
C LEU A 299 -3.82 -12.09 -10.16
N TRP A 300 -3.61 -10.85 -9.73
CA TRP A 300 -2.28 -10.35 -9.40
C TRP A 300 -1.66 -11.16 -8.27
N ASP A 301 -2.44 -11.48 -7.22
CA ASP A 301 -1.95 -12.27 -6.08
C ASP A 301 -1.46 -13.65 -6.50
N VAL A 302 -2.20 -14.36 -7.37
CA VAL A 302 -1.77 -15.66 -7.91
C VAL A 302 -0.58 -15.54 -8.86
N GLN A 303 -0.43 -14.43 -9.60
CA GLN A 303 0.75 -14.19 -10.43
C GLN A 303 2.01 -13.97 -9.58
N ARG A 304 1.89 -13.25 -8.46
CA ARG A 304 2.99 -13.00 -7.52
C ARG A 304 3.34 -14.22 -6.67
N PHE A 305 2.32 -14.97 -6.25
CA PHE A 305 2.43 -16.16 -5.42
C PHE A 305 1.84 -17.38 -6.15
N PRO A 306 2.53 -17.91 -7.18
CA PRO A 306 2.02 -19.01 -8.00
C PRO A 306 1.58 -20.23 -7.20
N ARG A 307 0.41 -20.73 -7.57
CA ARG A 307 -0.24 -21.95 -7.04
C ARG A 307 -0.35 -22.97 -8.18
N SER A 308 -0.08 -24.25 -7.89
CA SER A 308 -0.44 -25.35 -8.78
C SER A 308 -1.96 -25.51 -8.81
N SER A 309 -2.48 -26.19 -9.84
CA SER A 309 -3.92 -26.46 -9.98
C SER A 309 -4.54 -27.04 -8.70
N ASP A 310 -3.81 -27.93 -8.02
CA ASP A 310 -4.28 -28.64 -6.83
C ASP A 310 -4.30 -27.76 -5.56
N HIS A 311 -3.71 -26.56 -5.65
CA HIS A 311 -3.63 -25.57 -4.57
C HIS A 311 -4.43 -24.29 -4.87
N ILE A 312 -5.27 -24.31 -5.91
CA ILE A 312 -6.23 -23.25 -6.20
C ILE A 312 -7.64 -23.73 -5.78
N PRO A 313 -8.23 -23.18 -4.71
CA PRO A 313 -9.60 -23.51 -4.32
C PRO A 313 -10.65 -23.04 -5.35
N ASP A 314 -11.82 -23.68 -5.36
CA ASP A 314 -12.92 -23.36 -6.29
C ASP A 314 -13.31 -21.87 -6.26
N TRP A 315 -13.43 -21.28 -5.07
CA TRP A 315 -13.77 -19.87 -4.93
C TRP A 315 -12.73 -18.94 -5.58
N LEU A 316 -11.45 -19.34 -5.60
CA LEU A 316 -10.37 -18.57 -6.20
C LEU A 316 -10.43 -18.70 -7.73
N LEU A 317 -10.73 -19.90 -8.25
CA LEU A 317 -10.98 -20.11 -9.69
C LEU A 317 -12.12 -19.23 -10.20
N ASP A 318 -13.20 -19.09 -9.43
CA ASP A 318 -14.32 -18.21 -9.77
C ASP A 318 -13.88 -16.75 -9.90
N ARG A 319 -13.09 -16.26 -8.94
CA ARG A 319 -12.54 -14.88 -8.97
C ARG A 319 -11.57 -14.66 -10.13
N LEU A 320 -10.69 -15.63 -10.42
CA LEU A 320 -9.78 -15.55 -11.56
C LEU A 320 -10.53 -15.53 -12.90
N SER A 321 -11.60 -16.32 -13.02
CA SER A 321 -12.45 -16.36 -14.21
C SER A 321 -13.22 -15.05 -14.41
N GLU A 322 -13.66 -14.41 -13.33
CA GLU A 322 -14.25 -13.07 -13.35
C GLU A 322 -13.22 -12.01 -13.78
N ALA A 323 -12.02 -12.03 -13.22
CA ALA A 323 -10.93 -11.11 -13.61
C ALA A 323 -10.59 -11.20 -15.10
N GLN A 324 -10.48 -12.41 -15.65
CA GLN A 324 -10.19 -12.62 -17.07
C GLN A 324 -11.29 -12.09 -18.00
N ARG A 325 -12.57 -12.17 -17.59
CA ARG A 325 -13.68 -11.58 -18.35
C ARG A 325 -13.59 -10.06 -18.39
N LEU A 326 -13.24 -9.43 -17.26
CA LEU A 326 -13.07 -7.97 -17.18
C LEU A 326 -11.90 -7.49 -18.05
N VAL A 327 -10.76 -8.18 -18.03
CA VAL A 327 -9.60 -7.83 -18.86
C VAL A 327 -9.93 -7.92 -20.36
N LYS A 328 -10.67 -8.96 -20.78
CA LYS A 328 -11.07 -9.12 -22.19
C LYS A 328 -12.09 -8.08 -22.66
N ALA A 329 -12.96 -7.59 -21.77
CA ALA A 329 -13.96 -6.58 -22.10
C ALA A 329 -13.37 -5.17 -22.29
N GLN A 330 -12.10 -4.97 -21.90
CA GLN A 330 -11.38 -3.69 -21.98
C GLN A 330 -10.37 -3.63 -23.13
N ALA A 331 -10.21 -4.71 -23.91
CA ALA A 331 -9.29 -4.85 -25.04
C ALA A 331 -10.02 -4.71 -26.39
#